data_AF-A0A1Y2VCQ4-F1
#
_entry.id   AF-A0A1Y2VCQ4-F1
#
_cell.length_a   1.000
_cell.length_b   1.000
_cell.length_c   1.000
_cell.angle_alpha   90.00
_cell.angle_beta   90.00
_cell.angle_gamma   90.00
#
_symmetry.space_group_name_H-M   'P 1'
#
loop_
_entity.id
_entity.type
_entity.pdbx_description
1 polymer ?
#
loop_
_entity_poly.entity_id
_entity_poly.type
_entity_poly.pdbx_seq_one_letter_code
_entity_poly.pdbx_strand_id
1 'polypeptide(L)' 'EDETLVNIARKHGVTPNQVLIRYCLQKNWVPLPKSDDPDRIRTNADVYDFGLDEDDMKALNDLDQGSKGAIVQAVDN' A
#
# COMPACT_ATOMS: atom_id res chain seq x y z
N GLU A 1 0.23 -10.52 -7.94
CA GLU A 1 1.21 -9.61 -7.34
C GLU A 1 1.71 -8.71 -8.46
N ASP A 2 1.54 -7.40 -8.32
CA ASP A 2 1.96 -6.44 -9.34
C ASP A 2 3.48 -6.23 -9.28
N GLU A 3 4.16 -6.43 -10.41
CA GLU A 3 5.62 -6.29 -10.52
C GLU A 3 6.10 -4.89 -10.13
N THR A 4 5.30 -3.86 -10.41
CA THR A 4 5.55 -2.47 -10.03
C THR A 4 5.59 -2.31 -8.51
N LEU A 5 4.63 -2.89 -7.79
CA LEU A 5 4.55 -2.83 -6.33
C LEU A 5 5.72 -3.58 -5.70
N VAL A 6 6.09 -4.75 -6.25
CA VAL A 6 7.25 -5.54 -5.79
C VAL A 6 8.56 -4.79 -6.05
N ASN A 7 8.69 -4.11 -7.18
CA ASN A 7 9.89 -3.31 -7.49
C ASN A 7 10.02 -2.10 -6.56
N ILE A 8 8.93 -1.38 -6.26
CA ILE A 8 8.94 -0.27 -5.29
C ILE A 8 9.28 -0.79 -3.89
N ALA A 9 8.65 -1.89 -3.46
CA ALA A 9 8.94 -2.55 -2.19
C ALA A 9 10.43 -2.95 -2.10
N ARG A 10 10.99 -3.53 -3.16
CA ARG A 10 12.42 -3.90 -3.24
C ARG A 10 13.34 -2.68 -3.25
N LYS A 11 12.98 -1.60 -3.97
CA LYS A 11 13.75 -0.33 -4.03
C LYS A 11 13.91 0.27 -2.63
N HIS A 12 12.84 0.23 -1.84
CA HIS A 12 12.81 0.77 -0.47
C HIS A 12 13.19 -0.26 0.61
N GLY A 13 13.42 -1.52 0.24
CA GLY A 13 13.77 -2.59 1.18
C GLY A 13 12.65 -2.99 2.14
N VAL A 14 11.40 -2.69 1.79
CA VAL A 14 10.21 -2.85 2.64
C VAL A 14 9.23 -3.86 2.06
N THR A 15 8.19 -4.19 2.81
CA THR A 15 7.12 -5.07 2.33
C THR A 15 6.11 -4.30 1.45
N PRO A 16 5.45 -4.96 0.48
CA PRO A 16 4.39 -4.35 -0.31
C PRO A 16 3.27 -3.72 0.53
N ASN A 17 2.95 -4.31 1.69
CA ASN A 17 1.94 -3.78 2.62
C ASN A 17 2.34 -2.41 3.19
N GLN A 18 3.61 -2.24 3.58
CA GLN A 18 4.14 -0.97 4.08
C GLN A 18 4.08 0.11 3.00
N VAL A 19 4.42 -0.22 1.75
CA VAL A 19 4.31 0.70 0.60
C VAL A 19 2.89 1.22 0.45
N LEU A 20 1.89 0.35 0.52
CA LEU A 20 0.47 0.74 0.41
C LEU A 20 0.02 1.64 1.58
N ILE A 21 0.42 1.33 2.80
CA ILE A 21 0.12 2.15 3.97
C ILE A 21 0.76 3.54 3.81
N ARG A 22 2.03 3.60 3.39
CA ARG A 22 2.76 4.85 3.17
C ARG A 22 2.14 5.68 2.04
N TYR A 23 1.73 5.03 0.96
CA TYR A 23 1.01 5.67 -0.14
C TYR A 23 -0.27 6.35 0.34
N CYS A 24 -1.10 5.65 1.13
CA CYS A 24 -2.30 6.24 1.74
C CYS A 24 -1.96 7.45 2.63
N LEU A 25 -0.91 7.34 3.45
CA LEU A 25 -0.47 8.47 4.30
C LEU A 25 -0.05 9.69 3.47
N GLN A 26 0.71 9.51 2.38
CA GLN A 26 1.11 10.61 1.49
C GLN A 26 -0.06 11.19 0.68
N LYS A 27 -1.09 10.39 0.39
CA LYS A 27 -2.36 10.85 -0.19
C LYS A 27 -3.27 11.54 0.84
N ASN A 28 -2.82 11.68 2.08
CA ASN A 28 -3.59 12.25 3.19
C ASN A 28 -4.86 11.43 3.53
N TRP A 29 -4.81 10.12 3.26
CA TRP A 29 -5.82 9.13 3.63
C TRP A 29 -5.44 8.40 4.92
N VAL A 30 -6.43 7.88 5.64
CA VAL A 30 -6.22 7.09 6.85
C VAL A 30 -6.15 5.61 6.47
N PRO A 31 -4.96 4.97 6.42
CA PRO A 31 -4.88 3.54 6.19
C PRO A 31 -5.42 2.78 7.41
N LEU A 32 -6.33 1.86 7.16
CA LEU A 32 -6.87 0.94 8.17
C LEU A 32 -6.43 -0.50 7.84
N PRO A 33 -5.15 -0.85 8.06
CA PRO A 33 -4.67 -2.20 7.77
C PRO A 33 -5.26 -3.18 8.77
N LYS A 34 -6.17 -4.05 8.31
CA LYS A 34 -6.65 -5.17 9.12
C LYS A 34 -5.53 -6.21 9.25
N SER A 35 -5.11 -6.51 10.46
CA SER A 35 -4.14 -7.57 10.71
C SER A 35 -4.37 -8.20 12.08
N ASP A 36 -4.43 -9.53 12.12
CA ASP A 36 -4.57 -10.32 13.35
C ASP A 36 -3.21 -10.86 13.83
N ASP A 37 -2.15 -10.66 13.03
CA ASP A 37 -0.80 -11.19 13.28
C ASP A 37 0.09 -10.14 13.96
N PRO A 38 0.64 -10.39 15.16
CA PRO A 38 1.40 -9.39 15.92
C PRO A 38 2.62 -8.85 15.19
N ASP A 39 3.32 -9.71 14.44
CA ASP A 39 4.51 -9.31 13.69
C ASP A 39 4.15 -8.45 12.47
N ARG A 40 2.99 -8.69 11.86
CA ARG A 40 2.46 -7.85 10.79
C ARG A 40 2.01 -6.49 11.32
N ILE A 41 1.44 -6.42 12.52
CA ILE A 41 1.08 -5.15 13.17
C ILE A 41 2.33 -4.30 13.40
N ARG A 42 3.41 -4.89 13.93
CA ARG A 42 4.68 -4.18 14.13
C ARG A 42 5.26 -3.68 12.81
N THR A 43 5.32 -4.56 11.81
CA THR A 43 5.84 -4.22 10.48
C THR A 43 4.99 -3.12 9.81
N ASN A 44 3.66 -3.17 9.94
CA ASN A 44 2.75 -2.16 9.39
C ASN A 44 2.85 -0.79 10.09
N ALA A 45 3.31 -0.75 11.36
CA ALA A 45 3.55 0.49 12.08
C ALA A 45 4.87 1.15 11.65
N ASP A 46 5.82 0.35 11.15
CA ASP A 46 7.13 0.80 10.68
C ASP A 46 7.06 1.34 9.23
N VAL A 47 6.24 2.36 9.03
CA VAL A 47 5.99 3.03 7.73
C VAL A 47 6.43 4.49 7.73
N TYR A 48 7.04 4.92 8.83
CA TYR A 48 7.52 6.29 9.00
C TYR A 48 8.99 6.46 8.62
N ASP A 49 9.75 5.36 8.54
CA ASP A 49 11.20 5.35 8.29
C ASP A 49 11.58 5.48 6.80
N PHE A 50 10.61 5.41 5.89
CA PHE A 50 10.81 5.59 4.45
C PHE A 50 9.73 6.49 3.83
N GLY A 51 10.02 7.06 2.66
CA GLY A 51 9.09 7.91 1.90
C GLY A 51 9.09 7.54 0.43
N LEU A 52 7.92 7.58 -0.21
CA LEU A 52 7.81 7.34 -1.65
C LEU A 52 8.11 8.63 -2.41
N ASP A 53 8.92 8.51 -3.46
CA ASP A 53 9.21 9.59 -4.40
C ASP A 53 7.98 9.90 -5.27
N GLU A 54 7.99 11.06 -5.94
CA GLU A 54 6.92 11.43 -6.88
C GLU A 54 6.75 10.41 -8.01
N ASP A 55 7.85 9.80 -8.48
CA ASP A 55 7.82 8.74 -9.50
C ASP A 55 7.15 7.46 -8.97
N ASP A 56 7.44 7.06 -7.72
CA ASP A 56 6.83 5.89 -7.10
C ASP A 56 5.34 6.13 -6.85
N MET A 57 4.98 7.35 -6.42
CA MET A 57 3.59 7.78 -6.27
C MET A 57 2.85 7.77 -7.62
N LYS A 58 3.50 8.20 -8.70
CA LYS A 58 2.90 8.18 -10.04
C LYS A 58 2.70 6.74 -10.54
N ALA A 59 3.68 5.87 -10.35
CA ALA A 59 3.58 4.46 -10.70
C ALA A 59 2.45 3.76 -9.92
N LEU A 60 2.25 4.10 -8.64
CA LEU A 60 1.14 3.58 -7.83
C LEU A 60 -0.23 4.12 -8.26
N ASN A 61 -0.32 5.39 -8.71
CA ASN A 61 -1.56 5.92 -9.27
C ASN A 61 -1.93 5.22 -10.59
N ASP A 62 -0.96 4.97 -11.47
CA ASP A 62 -1.19 4.24 -12.73
C ASP A 62 -1.58 2.77 -12.48
N LEU A 63 -1.25 2.23 -11.31
CA LEU A 63 -1.63 0.89 -10.89
C LEU A 63 -3.07 0.80 -10.34
N ASP A 64 -3.73 1.94 -10.09
CA ASP A 64 -5.07 1.95 -9.52
C ASP A 64 -6.08 1.36 -10.52
N GLN A 65 -6.46 0.10 -10.31
CA GLN A 65 -7.45 -0.60 -11.12
C GLN A 65 -8.90 -0.30 -10.69
N GLY A 66 -9.11 0.65 -9.77
CA GLY A 66 -10.43 1.04 -9.28
C GLY A 66 -11.22 -0.16 -8.74
N SER A 67 -12.49 -0.26 -9.11
CA SER A 67 -13.43 -1.30 -8.64
C SER A 67 -13.10 -2.74 -9.07
N LYS A 68 -12.11 -2.96 -9.95
CA LYS A 68 -11.62 -4.31 -10.28
C LYS A 68 -10.62 -4.87 -9.28
N GLY A 69 -10.00 -4.02 -8.44
CA GLY A 69 -9.11 -4.45 -7.36
C GLY A 69 -9.86 -4.89 -6.09
N ALA A 70 -11.13 -4.53 -5.97
CA ALA A 70 -11.97 -4.97 -4.87
C ALA A 70 -12.44 -6.41 -5.11
N ILE A 71 -11.90 -7.36 -4.34
CA ILE A 71 -12.36 -8.76 -4.33
C ILE A 71 -13.78 -8.86 -3.74
N VAL A 72 -14.24 -7.83 -3.04
CA VAL A 72 -15.58 -7.76 -2.45
C VAL A 72 -16.57 -7.15 -3.44
N GLN A 73 -17.61 -7.90 -3.76
CA GLN A 73 -18.74 -7.42 -4.55
C GLN A 73 -19.42 -6.31 -3.74
N ALA A 74 -19.56 -5.12 -4.31
CA ALA A 74 -20.37 -4.07 -3.71
C ALA A 74 -21.80 -4.63 -3.58
N VAL A 75 -22.29 -4.73 -2.34
CA VAL A 75 -23.69 -5.04 -2.09
C VAL A 75 -24.43 -3.73 -2.25
N ASP A 76 -25.13 -3.58 -3.37
CA ASP A 76 -26.05 -2.47 -3.57
C ASP A 76 -27.19 -2.62 -2.55
N ASN A 77 -27.47 -1.54 -1.82
CA ASN A 77 -28.47 -1.48 -0.76
C ASN A 77 -29.69 -0.70 -1.24
#